data_AF-A0A0F9ELY3-F1
#
_entry.id   AF-A0A0F9ELY3-F1
#
_cell.length_a   1.000
_cell.length_b   1.000
_cell.length_c   1.000
_cell.angle_alpha   90.00
_cell.angle_beta   90.00
_cell.angle_gamma   90.00
#
_symmetry.space_group_name_H-M   'P 1'
#
loop_
_entity.id
_entity.type
_entity.pdbx_description
1 polymer ?
#
loop_
_entity_poly.entity_id
_entity_poly.type
_entity_poly.pdbx_seq_one_letter_code
_entity_poly.pdbx_strand_id
1 'polypeptide(L)'
;MKELEDLTIIEKEVLLVFCDANNFSLSSHIPLEAVKRRLRDLSPKLVKKAINLLLTNGFIMKHPTRHRITYQLTKKGLHSGNQIKLGISNL
;
A
#
# COMPACT_ATOMS: atom_id res chain seq x y z
N MET A 1 10.91 -12.66 1.07
CA MET A 1 9.98 -11.52 0.88
C MET A 1 10.12 -10.62 2.10
N LYS A 2 10.02 -9.30 1.93
CA LYS A 2 10.05 -8.36 3.06
C LYS A 2 8.84 -8.52 3.97
N GLU A 3 9.03 -8.43 5.28
CA GLU A 3 7.96 -8.28 6.29
C GLU A 3 7.77 -6.80 6.70
N LEU A 4 6.86 -6.51 7.63
CA LEU A 4 6.54 -5.13 8.03
C LEU A 4 7.76 -4.41 8.63
N GLU A 5 8.55 -5.11 9.45
CA GLU A 5 9.79 -4.60 10.04
C GLU A 5 10.82 -4.17 8.98
N ASP A 6 10.84 -4.82 7.81
CA ASP A 6 11.75 -4.50 6.70
C ASP A 6 11.31 -3.27 5.87
N LEU A 7 10.14 -2.72 6.16
CA LEU A 7 9.61 -1.56 5.47
C LEU A 7 10.21 -0.27 6.05
N THR A 8 10.79 0.54 5.17
CA THR A 8 11.16 1.92 5.44
C THR A 8 9.93 2.76 5.79
N ILE A 9 10.15 3.93 6.39
CA ILE A 9 9.08 4.88 6.76
C ILE A 9 8.21 5.22 5.54
N ILE A 10 8.82 5.47 4.37
CA ILE A 10 8.09 5.78 3.14
C ILE A 10 7.27 4.58 2.66
N GLU A 11 7.81 3.36 2.71
CA GLU A 11 7.05 2.16 2.34
C GLU A 11 5.86 1.93 3.28
N LYS A 12 6.04 2.14 4.60
CA LYS A 12 4.98 2.06 5.61
C LYS A 12 3.89 3.11 5.36
N GLU A 13 4.28 4.34 5.05
CA GLU A 13 3.33 5.41 4.76
C GLU A 13 2.54 5.16 3.48
N VAL A 14 3.22 4.72 2.41
CA VAL A 14 2.54 4.32 1.17
C VAL A 14 1.57 3.16 1.42
N LEU A 15 1.98 2.15 2.22
CA LEU A 15 1.10 1.05 2.61
C LEU A 15 -0.14 1.55 3.39
N LEU A 16 0.06 2.43 4.37
CA LEU A 16 -1.04 3.00 5.16
C LEU A 16 -2.03 3.78 4.27
N VAL A 17 -1.53 4.53 3.29
CA VAL A 17 -2.38 5.23 2.31
C VAL A 17 -3.14 4.23 1.42
N PHE A 18 -2.53 3.11 1.02
CA PHE A 18 -3.28 2.04 0.33
C PHE A 18 -4.36 1.44 1.22
N CYS A 19 -4.10 1.28 2.52
CA CYS A 19 -5.07 0.78 3.47
C CYS A 19 -6.24 1.74 3.63
N ASP A 20 -5.97 3.03 3.84
CA ASP A 20 -7.00 4.07 3.90
C ASP A 20 -7.81 4.13 2.60
N ALA A 21 -7.13 4.10 1.44
CA ALA A 21 -7.80 4.13 0.14
C ALA A 21 -8.72 2.93 -0.10
N ASN A 22 -8.37 1.76 0.46
CA ASN A 22 -9.18 0.55 0.39
C ASN A 22 -10.14 0.39 1.57
N ASN A 23 -10.31 1.40 2.42
CA ASN A 23 -11.10 1.33 3.65
C ASN A 23 -10.73 0.13 4.54
N PHE A 24 -9.45 -0.25 4.55
CA PHE A 24 -8.94 -1.43 5.25
C PHE A 24 -9.70 -2.73 4.88
N SER A 25 -10.20 -2.83 3.65
CA SER A 25 -10.96 -3.97 3.15
C SER A 25 -10.17 -4.81 2.15
N LEU A 26 -10.34 -6.13 2.22
CA LEU A 26 -9.85 -7.07 1.21
C LEU A 26 -10.74 -7.14 -0.03
N SER A 27 -11.94 -6.55 -0.05
CA SER A 27 -12.82 -6.59 -1.23
C SER A 27 -12.79 -5.29 -2.05
N SER A 28 -12.10 -4.27 -1.55
CA SER A 28 -12.00 -2.96 -2.22
C SER A 28 -10.94 -3.00 -3.31
N HIS A 29 -11.27 -2.42 -4.47
CA HIS A 29 -10.34 -2.21 -5.59
C HIS A 29 -10.31 -0.72 -5.94
N ILE A 30 -9.13 -0.09 -5.88
CA ILE A 30 -8.99 1.35 -6.14
C ILE A 30 -7.98 1.65 -7.25
N PRO A 31 -8.23 2.67 -8.10
CA PRO A 31 -7.26 3.09 -9.10
C PRO A 31 -6.04 3.71 -8.42
N LEU A 32 -4.85 3.56 -9.03
CA LEU A 32 -3.61 4.10 -8.48
C LEU A 32 -3.64 5.60 -8.22
N GLU A 33 -4.41 6.35 -9.00
CA GLU A 33 -4.58 7.80 -8.87
C GLU A 33 -5.22 8.19 -7.53
N ALA A 34 -6.07 7.34 -6.93
CA ALA A 34 -6.64 7.59 -5.60
C ALA A 34 -5.59 7.53 -4.48
N VAL A 35 -4.49 6.81 -4.71
CA VAL A 35 -3.35 6.71 -3.79
C VAL A 35 -2.40 7.88 -4.04
N LYS A 36 -2.00 8.11 -5.30
CA LYS A 36 -1.06 9.19 -5.65
C LYS A 36 -1.53 10.57 -5.20
N ARG A 37 -2.84 10.85 -5.30
CA ARG A 37 -3.41 12.13 -4.83
C ARG A 37 -3.18 12.39 -3.33
N ARG A 38 -3.17 11.33 -2.53
CA ARG A 38 -2.91 11.38 -1.08
C ARG A 38 -1.41 11.47 -0.76
N LEU A 39 -0.53 11.13 -1.70
CA LEU A 39 0.94 11.13 -1.55
C LEU A 39 1.60 12.27 -2.34
N ARG A 40 0.85 13.30 -2.74
CA ARG A 40 1.33 14.36 -3.65
C ARG A 40 2.50 15.16 -3.10
N ASP A 41 2.64 15.20 -1.78
CA ASP A 41 3.69 15.94 -1.08
C ASP A 41 5.00 15.12 -0.97
N LEU A 42 4.98 13.84 -1.35
CA LEU A 42 6.16 12.98 -1.39
C LEU A 42 6.80 12.95 -2.78
N SER A 43 8.10 12.67 -2.84
CA SER A 43 8.82 12.49 -4.11
C SER A 43 8.15 11.41 -4.99
N PRO A 44 7.74 11.73 -6.24
CA PRO A 44 7.11 10.77 -7.13
C PRO A 44 7.98 9.54 -7.42
N LYS A 45 9.32 9.72 -7.44
CA LYS A 45 10.29 8.64 -7.63
C LYS A 45 10.28 7.66 -6.45
N LEU A 46 10.22 8.18 -5.23
CA LEU A 46 10.18 7.37 -4.00
C LEU A 46 8.84 6.64 -3.88
N VAL A 47 7.73 7.33 -4.15
CA VAL A 47 6.38 6.74 -4.16
C VAL A 47 6.31 5.60 -5.17
N LYS A 48 6.78 5.81 -6.41
CA LYS A 48 6.81 4.76 -7.45
C LYS A 48 7.65 3.55 -7.01
N LYS A 49 8.82 3.79 -6.39
CA LYS A 49 9.68 2.72 -5.87
C LYS A 49 8.98 1.92 -4.75
N ALA A 50 8.35 2.61 -3.79
CA ALA A 50 7.61 1.99 -2.70
C ALA A 50 6.42 1.16 -3.20
N ILE A 51 5.62 1.69 -4.12
CA ILE A 51 4.50 0.94 -4.74
C ILE A 51 4.99 -0.37 -5.37
N ASN A 52 6.08 -0.30 -6.15
CA ASN A 52 6.64 -1.49 -6.78
C ASN A 52 7.12 -2.51 -5.74
N LEU A 53 7.75 -2.07 -4.65
CA LEU A 53 8.21 -2.95 -3.58
C LEU A 53 7.05 -3.58 -2.81
N LEU A 54 5.99 -2.83 -2.49
CA LEU A 54 4.79 -3.37 -1.85
C LEU A 54 4.08 -4.40 -2.74
N LEU A 55 4.10 -4.18 -4.07
CA LEU A 55 3.55 -5.13 -5.03
C LEU A 55 4.38 -6.43 -5.07
N THR A 56 5.71 -6.31 -5.25
CA THR A 56 6.58 -7.49 -5.39
C THR A 56 6.71 -8.29 -4.11
N ASN A 57 6.54 -7.66 -2.94
CA ASN A 57 6.55 -8.33 -1.64
C ASN A 57 5.15 -8.75 -1.15
N GLY A 58 4.11 -8.58 -1.99
CA GLY A 58 2.79 -9.13 -1.74
C GLY A 58 1.99 -8.42 -0.65
N PHE A 59 2.24 -7.14 -0.37
CA PHE A 59 1.37 -6.31 0.49
C PHE A 59 0.15 -5.79 -0.28
N ILE A 60 0.33 -5.49 -1.57
CA ILE A 60 -0.74 -5.07 -2.48
C ILE A 60 -0.70 -5.92 -3.74
N MET A 61 -1.82 -5.99 -4.45
CA MET A 61 -1.90 -6.68 -5.73
C MET A 61 -2.64 -5.86 -6.79
N LYS A 62 -2.30 -6.11 -8.06
CA LYS A 62 -3.01 -5.53 -9.20
C LYS A 62 -4.21 -6.39 -9.53
N HIS A 63 -5.34 -5.72 -9.75
CA HIS A 63 -6.52 -6.30 -10.36
C HIS A 63 -6.76 -5.61 -11.70
N PRO A 64 -6.32 -6.22 -12.83
CA PRO A 64 -6.57 -5.65 -14.14
C PRO A 64 -8.07 -5.71 -14.45
N THR A 65 -8.65 -4.58 -14.80
CA THR A 65 -10.01 -4.51 -15.37
C THR A 65 -9.91 -4.24 -16.87
N ARG A 66 -11.01 -4.43 -17.60
CA ARG A 66 -11.10 -4.29 -19.07
C ARG A 66 -10.54 -2.97 -19.63
N HIS A 67 -10.54 -1.90 -18.83
CA HIS A 67 -10.06 -0.56 -19.24
C HIS A 67 -9.09 0.11 -18.27
N ARG A 68 -8.93 -0.40 -17.03
CA ARG A 68 -8.10 0.24 -16.00
C ARG A 68 -7.50 -0.77 -15.02
N ILE A 69 -6.25 -0.58 -14.62
CA ILE A 69 -5.69 -1.36 -13.51
C ILE A 69 -6.15 -0.76 -12.18
N THR A 70 -6.69 -1.60 -11.32
CA THR A 70 -7.00 -1.27 -9.93
C THR A 70 -6.08 -2.05 -8.99
N TYR A 71 -6.06 -1.65 -7.73
CA TYR A 71 -5.20 -2.20 -6.70
C TYR A 71 -6.01 -2.56 -5.47
N GLN A 72 -5.61 -3.66 -4.83
CA GLN A 72 -6.28 -4.26 -3.68
C GLN A 72 -5.24 -4.62 -2.63
N LEU A 73 -5.65 -4.61 -1.35
CA LEU A 73 -4.83 -5.14 -0.26
C LEU A 73 -4.79 -6.67 -0.31
N THR A 74 -3.64 -7.25 -0.04
CA THR A 74 -3.58 -8.68 0.32
C THR A 74 -3.89 -8.84 1.82
N LYS A 75 -4.08 -10.09 2.29
CA LYS A 75 -4.18 -10.38 3.72
C LYS A 75 -2.98 -9.84 4.51
N LYS A 76 -1.78 -9.99 3.93
CA LYS A 76 -0.53 -9.45 4.47
C LYS A 76 -0.56 -7.93 4.56
N GLY A 77 -0.93 -7.25 3.46
CA GLY A 77 -1.06 -5.80 3.44
C GLY A 77 -2.03 -5.26 4.49
N LEU A 78 -3.20 -5.89 4.62
CA LEU A 78 -4.20 -5.50 5.61
C LEU A 78 -3.68 -5.69 7.04
N HIS A 79 -3.07 -6.83 7.33
CA HIS A 79 -2.51 -7.12 8.65
C HIS A 79 -1.43 -6.09 9.04
N SER A 80 -0.47 -5.87 8.15
CA SER A 80 0.62 -4.91 8.38
C SER A 80 0.11 -3.47 8.48
N GLY A 81 -0.85 -3.07 7.65
CA GLY A 81 -1.49 -1.75 7.72
C GLY A 81 -2.21 -1.50 9.05
N ASN A 82 -2.88 -2.52 9.60
CA ASN A 82 -3.51 -2.42 10.92
C ASN A 82 -2.47 -2.27 12.04
N GLN A 83 -1.34 -2.97 11.97
CA GLN A 83 -0.25 -2.81 12.94
C GLN A 83 0.35 -1.40 12.90
N ILE A 84 0.56 -0.83 11.70
CA ILE A 84 0.99 0.57 11.54
C ILE A 84 -0.03 1.52 12.17
N LYS A 85 -1.32 1.36 11.86
CA LYS A 85 -2.41 2.21 12.38
C LYS A 85 -2.49 2.20 13.91
N LEU A 86 -2.24 1.05 14.53
CA LEU A 86 -2.28 0.89 15.99
C LEU A 86 -0.97 1.30 16.69
N GLY A 87 0.06 1.71 15.94
CA GLY A 87 1.37 2.03 16.50
C GLY A 87 2.17 0.81 16.97
N ILE A 88 1.78 -0.41 16.58
CA ILE A 88 2.41 -1.69 16.98
C ILE A 88 3.59 -2.02 16.04
N SER A 89 4.06 -1.05 15.27
CA SER A 89 5.30 -1.21 14.50
C SER A 89 6.46 -1.06 15.48
N ASN A 90 6.90 -2.19 16.06
CA ASN A 90 8.04 -2.23 16.95
C ASN A 90 9.19 -1.39 16.36
N LEU A 91 9.57 -0.35 17.10
CA LEU A 91 10.84 0.36 16.95
C LEU A 91 12.00 -0.61 17.22
#